data_AF-A0A8X6QWA6-F1
#
_entry.id   AF-A0A8X6QWA6-F1
#
_cell.length_a   1.000
_cell.length_b   1.000
_cell.length_c   1.000
_cell.angle_alpha   90.00
_cell.angle_beta   90.00
_cell.angle_gamma   90.00
#
_symmetry.space_group_name_H-M   'P 1'
#
loop_
_entity.id
_entity.type
_entity.pdbx_description
1 polymer ?
#
loop_
_entity_poly.entity_id
_entity_poly.type
_entity_poly.pdbx_seq_one_letter_code
_entity_poly.pdbx_strand_id
1 'polypeptide(L)'
;MRVTQIKEWFNRFKVGRTSVESEQRCGRPQTARSAANVERVRNLVMADRRLTVREIAEEVGVSKDSAHAILREDLNMNQVAAKFVPKLLLPEQKDLRYDVAQDLLDTTKTDPGFLNTVITGD
;
A
#
# COMPACT_ATOMS: atom_id res chain seq x y z
N MET A 1 12.27 21.01 -41.23
CA MET A 1 11.93 21.73 -39.98
C MET A 1 11.45 23.12 -40.35
N ARG A 2 10.32 23.60 -39.79
CA ARG A 2 9.77 24.91 -40.18
C ARG A 2 10.67 26.03 -39.64
N VAL A 3 10.85 27.12 -40.41
CA VAL A 3 11.67 28.29 -40.02
C VAL A 3 11.24 28.86 -38.66
N THR A 4 9.94 28.77 -38.34
CA THR A 4 9.39 29.18 -37.04
C THR A 4 9.93 28.37 -35.87
N GLN A 5 10.06 27.05 -36.02
CA GLN A 5 10.61 26.17 -35.00
C GLN A 5 12.10 26.43 -34.76
N ILE A 6 12.86 26.75 -35.82
CA ILE A 6 14.28 27.09 -35.73
C ILE A 6 14.47 28.37 -34.90
N LYS A 7 13.67 29.41 -35.18
CA LYS A 7 13.69 30.68 -34.42
C LYS A 7 13.30 30.50 -32.95
N GLU A 8 12.32 29.66 -32.67
CA GLU A 8 11.88 29.35 -31.31
C GLU A 8 12.98 28.65 -30.50
N TRP A 9 13.62 27.62 -31.06
CA TRP A 9 14.74 26.94 -30.43
C TRP A 9 15.95 27.85 -30.22
N PHE A 10 16.29 28.67 -31.23
CA PHE A 10 17.36 29.66 -31.12
C PHE A 10 17.12 30.61 -29.94
N ASN A 11 15.90 31.13 -29.78
CA ASN A 11 15.56 32.00 -28.65
C ASN A 11 15.61 31.26 -27.32
N ARG A 12 15.15 30.00 -27.24
CA ARG A 12 15.23 29.20 -26.01
C ARG A 12 16.66 28.97 -25.55
N PHE A 13 17.57 28.65 -26.47
CA PHE A 13 19.00 28.53 -26.17
C PHE A 13 19.61 29.87 -25.76
N LYS A 14 19.24 30.98 -26.42
CA LYS A 14 19.69 32.33 -26.06
C LYS A 14 19.25 32.76 -24.65
N VAL A 15 18.10 32.28 -24.18
CA VAL A 15 17.57 32.53 -22.83
C VAL A 15 18.16 31.55 -21.78
N GLY A 16 19.12 30.70 -22.18
CA GLY A 16 19.90 29.87 -21.27
C GLY A 16 19.34 28.46 -21.05
N ARG A 17 18.30 28.04 -21.78
CA ARG A 17 17.89 26.63 -21.78
C ARG A 17 18.98 25.80 -22.42
N THR A 18 19.50 24.79 -21.73
CA THR A 18 20.52 23.87 -22.27
C THR A 18 19.96 22.52 -22.70
N SER A 19 18.76 22.16 -22.23
CA SER A 19 18.12 20.88 -22.54
C SER A 19 17.29 20.92 -23.83
N VAL A 20 17.47 19.89 -24.66
CA VAL A 20 16.70 19.63 -25.89
C VAL A 20 15.42 18.83 -25.60
N GLU A 21 15.30 18.28 -24.39
CA GLU A 21 14.13 17.51 -23.99
C GLU A 21 12.88 18.38 -23.91
N SER A 22 11.72 17.79 -24.19
CA SER A 22 10.44 18.48 -24.02
C SER A 22 10.24 18.83 -22.55
N GLU A 23 9.72 20.02 -22.28
CA GLU A 23 9.21 20.33 -20.95
C GLU A 23 8.01 19.44 -20.62
N GLN A 24 7.77 19.30 -19.32
CA GLN A 24 6.63 18.55 -18.82
C GLN A 24 5.34 19.18 -19.35
N ARG A 25 4.67 18.46 -20.23
CA ARG A 25 3.42 18.92 -20.82
C ARG A 25 2.32 18.75 -19.78
N CYS A 26 1.49 19.75 -19.59
CA CYS A 26 0.21 19.57 -18.91
C CYS A 26 -0.63 18.61 -19.76
N GLY A 27 -0.67 17.34 -19.37
CA GLY A 27 -1.55 16.34 -19.96
C GLY A 27 -3.02 16.61 -19.63
N ARG A 28 -3.90 15.71 -20.06
CA ARG A 28 -5.31 15.74 -19.65
C ARG A 28 -5.39 15.55 -18.13
N PRO A 29 -6.13 16.39 -17.37
CA PRO A 29 -6.34 16.18 -15.95
C PRO A 29 -6.93 14.80 -15.70
N GLN A 30 -6.27 13.99 -14.88
CA GLN A 30 -6.76 12.67 -14.52
C GLN A 30 -7.83 12.82 -13.42
N THR A 31 -9.08 13.04 -13.83
CA THR A 31 -10.21 13.23 -12.91
C THR A 31 -10.43 12.02 -12.00
N ALA A 32 -10.07 10.82 -12.46
CA ALA A 32 -10.19 9.59 -11.68
C ALA A 32 -9.24 9.53 -10.47
N ARG A 33 -8.00 10.05 -10.58
CA ARG A 33 -6.97 10.06 -9.51
C ARG A 33 -6.91 11.40 -8.77
N SER A 34 -8.05 12.06 -8.62
CA SER A 34 -8.13 13.28 -7.81
C SER A 34 -7.83 12.97 -6.34
N ALA A 35 -7.31 13.96 -5.59
CA ALA A 35 -7.04 13.78 -4.16
C ALA A 35 -8.28 13.34 -3.37
N ALA A 36 -9.47 13.80 -3.77
CA ALA A 36 -10.74 13.37 -3.17
C ALA A 36 -11.01 11.86 -3.39
N ASN A 37 -10.77 11.35 -4.60
CA ASN A 37 -10.95 9.92 -4.88
C ASN A 37 -9.89 9.08 -4.18
N VAL A 38 -8.64 9.54 -4.12
CA VAL A 38 -7.56 8.86 -3.37
C VAL A 38 -7.96 8.70 -1.90
N GLU A 39 -8.48 9.76 -1.28
CA GLU A 39 -8.92 9.71 0.12
C GLU A 39 -10.16 8.82 0.32
N ARG A 40 -11.13 8.84 -0.61
CA ARG A 40 -12.27 7.92 -0.58
C ARG A 40 -11.82 6.45 -0.64
N VAL A 41 -10.91 6.11 -1.56
CA VAL A 41 -10.33 4.76 -1.65
C VAL A 41 -9.63 4.38 -0.35
N ARG A 42 -8.83 5.29 0.23
CA ARG A 42 -8.14 5.06 1.51
C ARG A 42 -9.12 4.70 2.62
N ASN A 43 -10.19 5.46 2.77
CA ASN A 43 -11.19 5.25 3.82
C ASN A 43 -11.95 3.93 3.63
N LEU A 44 -12.31 3.57 2.40
CA LEU A 44 -12.95 2.28 2.10
C LEU A 44 -12.07 1.09 2.50
N VAL A 45 -10.80 1.11 2.11
CA VAL A 45 -9.86 0.01 2.45
C VAL A 45 -9.58 -0.06 3.95
N MET A 46 -9.51 1.08 4.64
CA MET A 46 -9.30 1.10 6.08
C MET A 46 -10.50 0.60 6.86
N ALA A 47 -11.73 0.79 6.34
CA ALA A 47 -12.94 0.22 6.90
C ALA A 47 -13.05 -1.29 6.65
N ASP A 48 -12.78 -1.75 5.42
CA ASP A 48 -12.71 -3.17 5.08
C ASP A 48 -11.57 -3.47 4.09
N ARG A 49 -10.55 -4.15 4.61
CA ARG A 49 -9.36 -4.56 3.84
C ARG A 49 -9.60 -5.74 2.91
N ARG A 50 -10.79 -6.34 2.94
CA ARG A 50 -11.15 -7.51 2.11
C ARG A 50 -11.84 -7.13 0.80
N LEU A 51 -12.18 -5.84 0.62
CA LEU A 51 -12.78 -5.36 -0.61
C LEU A 51 -11.90 -5.63 -1.83
N THR A 52 -12.54 -6.07 -2.90
CA THR A 52 -11.90 -6.23 -4.21
C THR A 52 -11.71 -4.88 -4.89
N VAL A 53 -10.73 -4.80 -5.80
CA VAL A 53 -10.50 -3.60 -6.61
C VAL A 53 -11.74 -3.20 -7.41
N ARG A 54 -12.58 -4.18 -7.81
CA ARG A 54 -13.83 -3.90 -8.54
C ARG A 54 -14.87 -3.24 -7.65
N GLU A 55 -15.09 -3.75 -6.44
CA GLU A 55 -16.02 -3.14 -5.48
C GLU A 55 -15.58 -1.72 -5.11
N ILE A 56 -14.28 -1.51 -4.89
CA ILE A 56 -13.72 -0.17 -4.64
C ILE A 56 -13.97 0.76 -5.82
N ALA A 57 -13.77 0.28 -7.05
CA ALA A 57 -13.97 1.08 -8.26
C ALA A 57 -15.44 1.48 -8.45
N GLU A 58 -16.36 0.54 -8.21
CA GLU A 58 -17.81 0.76 -8.28
C GLU A 58 -18.26 1.78 -7.22
N GLU A 59 -17.81 1.63 -5.98
CA GLU A 59 -18.16 2.53 -4.86
C GLU A 59 -17.64 3.96 -5.07
N VAL A 60 -16.42 4.10 -5.60
CA VAL A 60 -15.82 5.43 -5.84
C VAL A 60 -16.33 6.05 -7.15
N GLY A 61 -16.80 5.24 -8.09
CA GLY A 61 -17.25 5.68 -9.42
C GLY A 61 -16.10 5.92 -10.41
N VAL A 62 -15.06 5.08 -10.34
CA VAL A 62 -13.89 5.15 -11.23
C VAL A 62 -13.69 3.84 -11.98
N SER A 63 -12.83 3.82 -13.00
CA SER A 63 -12.48 2.56 -13.64
C SER A 63 -11.70 1.65 -12.68
N LYS A 64 -11.82 0.33 -12.86
CA LYS A 64 -11.03 -0.67 -12.13
C LYS A 64 -9.53 -0.38 -12.17
N ASP A 65 -9.01 0.00 -13.33
CA ASP A 65 -7.59 0.31 -13.52
C ASP A 65 -7.19 1.57 -12.74
N SER A 66 -8.07 2.58 -12.68
CA SER A 66 -7.81 3.79 -11.88
C SER A 66 -7.81 3.46 -10.39
N ALA A 67 -8.77 2.66 -9.91
CA ALA A 67 -8.77 2.20 -8.52
C ALA A 67 -7.51 1.39 -8.20
N HIS A 68 -7.07 0.51 -9.11
CA HIS A 68 -5.83 -0.25 -8.96
C HIS A 68 -4.60 0.67 -8.88
N ALA A 69 -4.50 1.66 -9.76
CA ALA A 69 -3.42 2.63 -9.77
C ALA A 69 -3.41 3.48 -8.47
N ILE A 70 -4.58 3.90 -7.98
CA ILE A 70 -4.69 4.60 -6.69
C ILE A 70 -4.14 3.75 -5.56
N LEU A 71 -4.55 2.48 -5.47
CA LEU A 71 -4.07 1.57 -4.43
C LEU A 71 -2.55 1.40 -4.51
N ARG A 72 -2.00 1.13 -5.70
CA ARG A 72 -0.59 0.75 -5.84
C ARG A 72 0.38 1.94 -5.87
N GLU A 73 0.03 3.01 -6.57
CA GLU A 73 0.94 4.13 -6.85
C GLU A 73 0.72 5.32 -5.91
N ASP A 74 -0.55 5.67 -5.63
CA ASP A 74 -0.86 6.85 -4.78
C ASP A 74 -0.84 6.50 -3.29
N LEU A 75 -1.37 5.32 -2.92
CA LEU A 75 -1.46 4.85 -1.53
C LEU A 75 -0.34 3.87 -1.15
N ASN A 76 0.46 3.41 -2.11
CA ASN A 76 1.52 2.42 -1.93
C ASN A 76 1.06 1.14 -1.18
N MET A 77 -0.16 0.68 -1.48
CA MET A 77 -0.78 -0.50 -0.89
C MET A 77 -0.56 -1.73 -1.79
N ASN A 78 -0.33 -2.86 -1.13
CA ASN A 78 -0.14 -4.16 -1.78
C ASN A 78 -1.18 -5.15 -1.28
N GLN A 79 -1.68 -5.99 -2.19
CA GLN A 79 -2.50 -7.12 -1.79
C GLN A 79 -1.63 -8.15 -1.09
N VAL A 80 -2.05 -8.57 0.10
CA VAL A 80 -1.40 -9.62 0.88
C VAL A 80 -2.34 -10.81 0.97
N ALA A 81 -1.83 -12.02 0.70
CA ALA A 81 -2.61 -13.24 0.84
C ALA A 81 -3.04 -13.45 2.31
N ALA A 82 -4.28 -13.85 2.51
CA ALA A 82 -4.76 -14.22 3.83
C ALA A 82 -4.01 -15.47 4.34
N LYS A 83 -3.70 -15.48 5.65
CA LYS A 83 -3.10 -16.65 6.32
C LYS A 83 -4.21 -17.50 6.93
N PHE A 84 -4.14 -18.81 6.75
CA PHE A 84 -5.02 -19.75 7.45
C PHE A 84 -4.69 -19.76 8.94
N VAL A 85 -5.72 -19.65 9.77
CA VAL A 85 -5.61 -19.76 11.23
C VAL A 85 -6.24 -21.09 11.64
N PRO A 86 -5.53 -21.98 12.37
CA PRO A 86 -6.02 -23.32 12.68
C PRO A 86 -7.38 -23.37 13.41
N LYS A 87 -7.68 -22.36 14.23
CA LYS A 87 -8.92 -22.31 15.02
C LYS A 87 -9.31 -20.87 15.32
N LEU A 88 -10.61 -20.59 15.32
CA LEU A 88 -11.16 -19.36 15.87
C LEU A 88 -11.26 -19.48 17.40
N LEU A 89 -10.49 -18.68 18.13
CA LEU A 89 -10.46 -18.70 19.60
C LEU A 89 -11.53 -17.79 20.20
N LEU A 90 -12.17 -18.27 21.26
CA LEU A 90 -13.01 -17.46 22.16
C LEU A 90 -12.15 -16.44 22.93
N PRO A 91 -12.74 -15.34 23.45
CA PRO A 91 -12.00 -14.36 24.25
C PRO A 91 -11.21 -15.00 25.40
N GLU A 92 -11.84 -15.88 26.17
CA GLU A 92 -11.23 -16.53 27.34
C GLU A 92 -10.05 -17.42 26.94
N GLN A 93 -10.13 -18.04 25.74
CA GLN A 93 -9.03 -18.83 25.19
C GLN A 93 -7.85 -17.97 24.74
N LYS A 94 -8.10 -16.73 24.32
CA LYS A 94 -7.03 -15.78 23.98
C LYS A 94 -6.31 -15.29 25.22
N ASP A 95 -7.06 -14.99 26.27
CA ASP A 95 -6.51 -14.53 27.55
C ASP A 95 -5.65 -15.62 28.17
N LEU A 96 -6.19 -16.85 28.30
CA LEU A 96 -5.41 -17.99 28.80
C LEU A 96 -4.14 -18.24 27.98
N ARG A 97 -4.22 -18.11 26.65
CA ARG A 97 -3.06 -18.29 25.77
C ARG A 97 -2.02 -17.20 25.97
N TYR A 98 -2.44 -15.97 26.26
CA TYR A 98 -1.54 -14.86 26.58
C TYR A 98 -0.83 -15.10 27.92
N ASP A 99 -1.59 -15.45 28.96
CA ASP A 99 -1.06 -15.69 30.30
C ASP A 99 -0.01 -16.81 30.29
N VAL A 100 -0.34 -17.95 29.68
CA VAL A 100 0.60 -19.07 29.55
C VAL A 100 1.85 -18.67 28.75
N ALA A 101 1.70 -17.91 27.66
CA ALA A 101 2.85 -17.47 26.88
C ALA A 101 3.75 -16.50 27.67
N GLN A 102 3.15 -15.63 28.49
CA GLN A 102 3.87 -14.70 29.35
C GLN A 102 4.63 -15.44 30.46
N ASP A 103 3.98 -16.38 31.13
CA ASP A 103 4.60 -17.22 32.16
C ASP A 103 5.77 -18.03 31.60
N LEU A 104 5.61 -18.65 30.42
CA LEU A 104 6.68 -19.36 29.73
C LEU A 104 7.85 -18.43 29.40
N LEU A 105 7.56 -17.21 28.89
CA LEU A 105 8.59 -16.23 28.58
C LEU A 105 9.35 -15.78 29.82
N ASP A 106 8.66 -15.53 30.93
CA ASP A 106 9.32 -15.08 32.16
C ASP A 106 10.10 -16.21 32.85
N THR A 107 9.62 -17.45 32.72
CA THR A 107 10.36 -18.64 33.13
C THR A 107 11.67 -18.77 32.34
N THR A 108 11.66 -18.58 31.02
CA THR A 108 12.90 -18.65 30.21
C THR A 108 13.95 -17.60 30.59
N LYS A 109 13.52 -16.45 31.14
CA LYS A 109 14.44 -15.40 31.61
C LYS A 109 15.01 -15.71 33.00
N THR A 110 14.24 -16.39 33.83
CA THR A 110 14.59 -16.63 35.24
C THR A 110 15.37 -17.92 35.43
N ASP A 111 15.06 -18.95 34.64
CA ASP A 111 15.74 -20.23 34.63
C ASP A 111 16.41 -20.48 33.26
N PRO A 112 17.75 -20.28 33.17
CA PRO A 112 18.52 -20.57 31.95
C PRO A 112 18.47 -22.05 31.52
N GLY A 113 18.16 -22.97 32.43
CA GLY A 113 18.07 -24.40 32.16
C GLY A 113 16.69 -24.85 31.66
N PHE A 114 15.68 -23.99 31.73
CA PHE A 114 14.28 -24.34 31.46
C PHE A 114 14.10 -25.00 30.09
N LEU A 115 14.71 -24.45 29.03
CA LEU A 115 14.56 -24.98 27.67
C LEU A 115 15.09 -26.42 27.51
N ASN A 116 16.00 -26.88 28.37
CA ASN A 116 16.49 -28.27 28.33
C ASN A 116 15.41 -29.27 28.77
N THR A 117 14.33 -28.80 29.41
CA THR A 117 13.20 -29.62 29.84
C THR A 117 12.08 -29.71 28.79
N VAL A 118 12.14 -28.87 27.75
CA VAL A 118 11.10 -28.80 26.71
C VAL A 118 11.41 -29.83 25.62
N ILE A 119 10.46 -30.73 25.36
CA ILE A 119 10.53 -31.69 24.25
C ILE A 119 9.63 -31.19 23.12
N THR A 120 10.20 -30.94 21.95
CA THR A 120 9.45 -30.58 20.74
C THR A 120 9.23 -31.82 19.88
N GLY A 121 8.01 -32.02 19.37
CA GLY A 121 7.69 -33.05 18.37
C GLY A 121 7.32 -32.43 17.03
N ASP A 122 7.52 -33.19 15.95
CA ASP A 122 7.10 -32.88 14.57
C ASP A 122 5.67 -33.36 14.26
#